data_AF-A0A821NDZ3-F1
#
_entry.id   AF-A0A821NDZ3-F1
#
_cell.length_a   1.000
_cell.length_b   1.000
_cell.length_c   1.000
_cell.angle_alpha   90.00
_cell.angle_beta   90.00
_cell.angle_gamma   90.00
#
_symmetry.space_group_name_H-M   'P 1'
#
loop_
_entity.id
_entity.type
_entity.pdbx_description
1 polymer ?
#
loop_
_entity_poly.entity_id
_entity_poly.type
_entity_poly.pdbx_seq_one_letter_code
_entity_poly.pdbx_strand_id
1 'polypeptide(L)'
;MPTEDGKVLRICWLEYISIILCNFIGTLAASVLLFPSFISQNSSRLNHLNTQRFLIIFFIILIGNSGGLLSPLGDPPLYMGYTNGVEFLFTFKYLYKIFIVVNGYILFIFALIDFINVWFYQRKQKNNNDQSYELAPCKEKINDRYNLSSSLPIQWNGIHHIFFLLLILIVILFKGFNIPIKWSEYIQEIILFLITFVCICFDIIWKKQTPKEWLKNNYSTRIEPVAEVIIIFFGLLFTMSAPITILANLNLQFEPKHLFLFSGIFGSVLDNAPVYISFAASAAAQYNITVDQSNNNGFLAVFFSYYETDA
;
A
#
# COMPACT_ATOMS: atom_id res chain seq x y z
N MET A 1 -19.23 -17.58 20.75
CA MET A 1 -18.97 -17.04 19.40
C MET A 1 -19.05 -15.53 19.50
N PRO A 2 -18.12 -14.75 18.90
CA PRO A 2 -18.24 -13.29 18.91
C PRO A 2 -19.54 -12.88 18.21
N THR A 3 -20.25 -11.90 18.78
CA THR A 3 -21.40 -11.26 18.14
C THR A 3 -20.99 -10.69 16.79
N GLU A 4 -21.89 -10.69 15.80
CA GLU A 4 -21.60 -10.16 14.44
C GLU A 4 -21.11 -8.70 14.49
N ASP A 5 -21.61 -7.88 15.43
CA ASP A 5 -21.12 -6.53 15.69
C ASP A 5 -19.64 -6.51 16.12
N GLY A 6 -19.23 -7.50 16.91
CA GLY A 6 -17.83 -7.72 17.28
C GLY A 6 -16.95 -8.12 16.08
N LYS A 7 -17.52 -8.71 15.02
CA LYS A 7 -16.78 -9.00 13.79
C LYS A 7 -16.53 -7.74 12.97
N VAL A 8 -17.51 -6.83 12.84
CA VAL A 8 -17.35 -5.53 12.16
C VAL A 8 -16.25 -4.73 12.83
N LEU A 9 -16.31 -4.61 14.17
CA LEU A 9 -15.32 -3.88 14.95
C LEU A 9 -13.92 -4.50 14.77
N ARG A 10 -13.81 -5.84 14.76
CA ARG A 10 -12.55 -6.54 14.55
C ARG A 10 -11.95 -6.25 13.17
N ILE A 11 -12.76 -6.20 12.11
CA ILE A 11 -12.28 -5.88 10.75
C ILE A 11 -11.76 -4.45 10.71
N CYS A 12 -12.51 -3.48 11.25
CA CYS A 12 -12.08 -2.09 11.30
C CYS A 12 -10.77 -1.92 12.09
N TRP A 13 -10.60 -2.67 13.18
CA TRP A 13 -9.34 -2.70 13.93
C TRP A 13 -8.17 -3.26 13.11
N LEU A 14 -8.41 -4.34 12.35
CA LEU A 14 -7.37 -4.93 11.49
C LEU A 14 -6.97 -3.97 10.37
N GLU A 15 -7.93 -3.31 9.71
CA GLU A 15 -7.68 -2.26 8.73
C GLU A 15 -6.87 -1.11 9.34
N TYR A 16 -7.23 -0.64 10.54
CA TYR A 16 -6.48 0.41 11.23
C TYR A 16 -5.02 0.04 11.51
N ILE A 17 -4.79 -1.18 12.02
CA ILE A 17 -3.42 -1.69 12.24
C ILE A 17 -2.67 -1.77 10.91
N SER A 18 -3.36 -2.18 9.85
CA SER A 18 -2.79 -2.31 8.51
C SER A 18 -2.36 -0.96 7.93
N ILE A 19 -3.17 0.08 8.10
CA ILE A 19 -2.85 1.47 7.70
C ILE A 19 -1.57 1.94 8.39
N ILE A 20 -1.43 1.71 9.70
CA ILE A 20 -0.20 2.07 10.42
C ILE A 20 1.00 1.32 9.84
N LEU A 21 0.85 0.01 9.59
CA LEU A 21 1.90 -0.85 9.09
C LEU A 21 2.34 -0.51 7.65
N CYS A 22 1.44 0.01 6.81
CA CYS A 22 1.76 0.53 5.46
C CYS A 22 2.85 1.60 5.49
N ASN A 23 2.85 2.47 6.51
CA ASN A 23 3.83 3.55 6.62
C ASN A 23 5.25 3.08 6.94
N PHE A 24 5.44 1.80 7.27
CA PHE A 24 6.75 1.21 7.54
C PHE A 24 7.20 0.28 6.42
N ILE A 25 6.28 -0.54 5.90
CA ILE A 25 6.61 -1.63 4.97
C ILE A 25 6.31 -1.27 3.51
N GLY A 26 5.43 -0.29 3.27
CA GLY A 26 4.94 0.05 1.95
C GLY A 26 3.55 -0.53 1.66
N THR A 27 2.71 0.20 0.94
CA THR A 27 1.34 -0.21 0.56
C THR A 27 1.30 -1.48 -0.29
N LEU A 28 2.22 -1.62 -1.24
CA LEU A 28 2.35 -2.80 -2.09
C LEU A 28 2.69 -4.05 -1.27
N ALA A 29 3.72 -3.95 -0.42
CA ALA A 29 4.15 -5.06 0.42
C ALA A 29 3.11 -5.40 1.51
N ALA A 30 2.49 -4.38 2.12
CA ALA A 30 1.40 -4.56 3.07
C ALA A 30 0.17 -5.22 2.42
N SER A 31 -0.21 -4.79 1.21
CA SER A 31 -1.33 -5.39 0.46
C SER A 31 -1.08 -6.88 0.19
N VAL A 32 0.09 -7.22 -0.34
CA VAL A 32 0.45 -8.63 -0.64
C VAL A 32 0.49 -9.49 0.64
N LEU A 33 0.99 -8.95 1.75
CA LEU A 33 1.12 -9.68 3.01
C LEU A 33 -0.23 -9.86 3.73
N LEU A 34 -1.04 -8.81 3.78
CA LEU A 34 -2.25 -8.76 4.60
C LEU A 34 -3.48 -9.27 3.85
N PHE A 35 -3.54 -9.15 2.52
CA PHE A 35 -4.72 -9.54 1.74
C PHE A 35 -5.14 -11.01 1.92
N PRO A 36 -4.22 -12.01 1.89
CA PRO A 36 -4.61 -13.41 2.13
C PRO A 36 -5.17 -13.62 3.54
N SER A 37 -4.56 -12.96 4.53
CA SER A 37 -5.00 -13.03 5.93
C SER A 37 -6.37 -12.35 6.12
N PHE A 38 -6.59 -11.23 5.46
CA PHE A 38 -7.84 -10.49 5.46
C PHE A 38 -8.98 -11.32 4.86
N ILE A 39 -8.75 -11.93 3.69
CA ILE A 39 -9.75 -12.79 3.05
C ILE A 39 -10.04 -14.03 3.90
N SER A 40 -9.02 -14.71 4.41
CA SER A 40 -9.20 -15.92 5.22
C SER A 40 -10.03 -15.66 6.47
N GLN A 41 -9.74 -14.57 7.20
CA GLN A 41 -10.50 -14.18 8.39
C GLN A 41 -11.95 -13.81 8.08
N ASN A 42 -12.20 -13.29 6.87
CA ASN A 42 -13.52 -12.87 6.43
C ASN A 42 -14.25 -13.90 5.56
N SER A 43 -13.66 -15.09 5.33
CA SER A 43 -14.19 -16.15 4.46
C SER A 43 -15.67 -16.45 4.68
N SER A 44 -16.11 -16.51 5.94
CA SER A 44 -17.52 -16.72 6.31
C SER A 44 -18.49 -15.68 5.74
N ARG A 45 -18.04 -14.44 5.53
CA ARG A 45 -18.82 -13.31 5.00
C ARG A 45 -18.64 -13.15 3.48
N LEU A 46 -17.55 -13.70 2.92
CA LEU A 46 -17.22 -13.64 1.49
C LEU A 46 -18.07 -14.56 0.61
N ASN A 47 -18.82 -15.51 1.20
CA ASN A 47 -19.80 -16.30 0.47
C ASN A 47 -20.91 -15.45 -0.17
N HIS A 48 -21.10 -14.21 0.30
CA HIS A 48 -22.00 -13.24 -0.30
C HIS A 48 -21.25 -12.36 -1.30
N LEU A 49 -21.53 -12.56 -2.59
CA LEU A 49 -20.85 -11.87 -3.70
C LEU A 49 -20.81 -10.34 -3.58
N ASN A 50 -21.85 -9.72 -2.99
CA ASN A 50 -21.90 -8.27 -2.80
C ASN A 50 -20.98 -7.80 -1.66
N THR A 51 -20.94 -8.53 -0.55
CA THR A 51 -20.10 -8.21 0.61
C THR A 51 -18.61 -8.43 0.28
N GLN A 52 -18.29 -9.45 -0.51
CA GLN A 52 -16.93 -9.70 -0.97
C GLN A 52 -16.34 -8.53 -1.76
N ARG A 53 -17.07 -8.04 -2.76
CA ARG A 53 -16.59 -6.93 -3.60
C ARG A 53 -16.34 -5.69 -2.76
N PHE A 54 -17.27 -5.36 -1.86
CA PHE A 54 -17.16 -4.21 -0.99
C PHE A 54 -15.91 -4.29 -0.09
N LEU A 55 -15.69 -5.42 0.59
CA LEU A 55 -14.52 -5.62 1.45
C LEU A 55 -13.20 -5.47 0.67
N ILE A 56 -13.12 -6.04 -0.53
CA ILE A 56 -11.93 -5.96 -1.38
C ILE A 56 -11.69 -4.53 -1.88
N ILE A 57 -12.73 -3.82 -2.31
CA ILE A 57 -12.62 -2.44 -2.79
C ILE A 57 -12.10 -1.52 -1.69
N PHE A 58 -12.66 -1.63 -0.48
CA PHE A 58 -12.19 -0.82 0.65
C PHE A 58 -10.79 -1.18 1.11
N PHE A 59 -10.42 -2.46 1.08
CA PHE A 59 -9.05 -2.89 1.34
C PHE A 59 -8.08 -2.21 0.35
N ILE A 60 -8.38 -2.21 -0.96
CA ILE A 60 -7.54 -1.56 -1.97
C ILE A 60 -7.46 -0.05 -1.72
N ILE A 61 -8.57 0.62 -1.42
CA ILE A 61 -8.58 2.06 -1.16
C ILE A 61 -7.77 2.40 0.10
N LEU A 62 -8.02 1.73 1.23
CA LEU A 62 -7.40 2.04 2.52
C LEU A 62 -5.92 1.63 2.60
N ILE A 63 -5.61 0.39 2.19
CA ILE A 63 -4.26 -0.19 2.36
C ILE A 63 -3.44 0.00 1.09
N GLY A 64 -4.04 -0.19 -0.08
CA GLY A 64 -3.33 -0.11 -1.37
C GLY A 64 -3.02 1.32 -1.82
N ASN A 65 -3.91 2.29 -1.54
CA ASN A 65 -3.80 3.64 -2.09
C ASN A 65 -3.58 4.74 -1.03
N SER A 66 -4.23 4.70 0.13
CA SER A 66 -4.17 5.80 1.12
C SER A 66 -3.32 5.53 2.36
N GLY A 67 -2.85 4.29 2.53
CA GLY A 67 -2.24 3.83 3.78
C GLY A 67 -0.81 4.33 4.02
N GLY A 68 0.01 4.50 2.98
CA GLY A 68 1.46 4.71 3.08
C GLY A 68 1.92 6.18 2.98
N LEU A 69 1.07 7.14 3.31
CA LEU A 69 1.35 8.55 3.03
C LEU A 69 2.25 9.26 4.08
N LEU A 70 2.50 8.68 5.24
CA LEU A 70 3.27 9.34 6.32
C LEU A 70 4.79 9.25 6.13
N SER A 71 5.29 8.37 5.26
CA SER A 71 6.72 8.21 5.04
C SER A 71 7.04 7.97 3.56
N PRO A 72 8.22 8.38 3.07
CA PRO A 72 8.69 8.01 1.74
C PRO A 72 8.85 6.50 1.53
N LEU A 73 8.85 5.70 2.59
CA LEU A 73 8.87 4.24 2.54
C LEU A 73 7.49 3.66 2.20
N GLY A 74 6.42 4.38 2.53
CA GLY A 74 5.07 3.87 2.48
C GLY A 74 4.50 3.76 1.08
N ASP A 75 4.86 4.68 0.17
CA ASP A 75 4.26 4.76 -1.16
C ASP A 75 5.29 5.17 -2.24
N PRO A 76 5.28 4.53 -3.43
CA PRO A 76 6.23 4.83 -4.50
C PRO A 76 6.31 6.30 -4.96
N PRO A 77 5.22 7.08 -5.05
CA PRO A 77 5.27 8.51 -5.34
C PRO A 77 6.11 9.30 -4.33
N LEU A 78 5.98 8.99 -3.04
CA LEU A 78 6.71 9.69 -1.98
C LEU A 78 8.20 9.31 -1.99
N TYR A 79 8.50 8.05 -2.31
CA TYR A 79 9.87 7.62 -2.55
C TYR A 79 10.50 8.39 -3.72
N MET A 80 9.76 8.54 -4.83
CA MET A 80 10.20 9.33 -5.99
C MET A 80 10.36 10.82 -5.66
N GLY A 81 9.52 11.37 -4.78
CA GLY A 81 9.73 12.71 -4.23
C GLY A 81 11.04 12.83 -3.45
N TYR A 82 11.31 11.87 -2.57
CA TYR A 82 12.52 11.81 -1.76
C TYR A 82 13.80 11.72 -2.61
N THR A 83 13.81 10.88 -3.65
CA THR A 83 14.96 10.77 -4.58
C THR A 83 15.21 12.05 -5.38
N ASN A 84 14.19 12.91 -5.52
CA ASN A 84 14.27 14.20 -6.21
C ASN A 84 14.49 15.38 -5.24
N GLY A 85 14.81 15.12 -3.96
CA GLY A 85 15.25 16.15 -3.01
C GLY A 85 14.25 16.52 -1.91
N VAL A 86 13.05 15.92 -1.86
CA VAL A 86 12.11 16.14 -0.74
C VAL A 86 12.66 15.53 0.54
N GLU A 87 12.61 16.27 1.66
CA GLU A 87 13.09 15.77 2.95
C GLU A 87 12.31 14.53 3.44
N PHE A 88 13.00 13.61 4.11
CA PHE A 88 12.39 12.35 4.56
C PHE A 88 11.20 12.55 5.52
N LEU A 89 11.27 13.53 6.42
CA LEU A 89 10.22 13.82 7.41
C LEU A 89 9.16 14.82 6.92
N PHE A 90 9.27 15.30 5.68
CA PHE A 90 8.35 16.31 5.14
C PHE A 90 6.89 15.85 5.20
N THR A 91 6.61 14.66 4.69
CA THR A 91 5.26 14.09 4.62
C THR A 91 4.67 13.89 6.02
N PHE A 92 5.47 13.38 6.95
CA PHE A 92 5.06 13.26 8.34
C PHE A 92 4.75 14.62 8.98
N LYS A 93 5.61 15.63 8.77
CA LYS A 93 5.46 16.96 9.39
C LYS A 93 4.21 17.70 8.91
N TYR A 94 3.93 17.66 7.61
CA TYR A 94 2.89 18.49 7.00
C TYR A 94 1.59 17.72 6.72
N LEU A 95 1.66 16.44 6.35
CA LEU A 95 0.49 15.68 5.88
C LEU A 95 -0.18 14.81 6.95
N TYR A 96 0.39 14.65 8.15
CA TYR A 96 -0.18 13.73 9.16
C TYR A 96 -1.63 14.06 9.54
N LYS A 97 -2.00 15.35 9.62
CA LYS A 97 -3.38 15.76 9.94
C LYS A 97 -4.34 15.32 8.84
N ILE A 98 -3.99 15.62 7.59
CA ILE A 98 -4.79 15.26 6.41
C ILE A 98 -4.88 13.74 6.28
N PHE A 99 -3.79 13.03 6.52
CA PHE A 99 -3.74 11.56 6.54
C PHE A 99 -4.74 10.95 7.53
N ILE A 100 -4.75 11.44 8.78
CA ILE A 100 -5.67 10.95 9.83
C ILE A 100 -7.11 11.25 9.44
N VAL A 101 -7.40 12.45 8.92
CA VAL A 101 -8.76 12.85 8.52
C VAL A 101 -9.26 12.00 7.36
N VAL A 102 -8.46 11.81 6.30
CA VAL A 102 -8.86 11.06 5.11
C VAL A 102 -9.02 9.57 5.43
N ASN A 103 -8.02 8.93 6.06
CA ASN A 103 -8.13 7.52 6.42
C ASN A 103 -9.22 7.28 7.47
N GLY A 104 -9.39 8.18 8.44
CA GLY A 104 -10.47 8.14 9.41
C GLY A 104 -11.85 8.25 8.75
N TYR A 105 -12.00 9.13 7.77
CA TYR A 105 -13.25 9.30 7.02
C TYR A 105 -13.58 8.07 6.16
N ILE A 106 -12.61 7.53 5.43
CA ILE A 106 -12.81 6.31 4.62
C ILE A 106 -13.12 5.11 5.53
N LEU A 107 -12.40 4.96 6.64
CA LEU A 107 -12.64 3.88 7.61
C LEU A 107 -14.02 4.03 8.28
N PHE A 108 -14.47 5.26 8.54
CA PHE A 108 -15.81 5.52 9.07
C PHE A 108 -16.91 5.15 8.06
N ILE A 109 -16.76 5.54 6.79
CA ILE A 109 -17.67 5.12 5.71
C ILE A 109 -17.69 3.60 5.59
N PHE A 110 -16.50 2.98 5.61
CA PHE A 110 -16.35 1.53 5.59
C PHE A 110 -17.15 0.87 6.71
N ALA A 111 -16.94 1.33 7.96
CA ALA A 111 -17.62 0.81 9.13
C ALA A 111 -19.14 0.99 9.06
N LEU A 112 -19.62 2.14 8.58
CA LEU A 112 -21.05 2.41 8.39
C LEU A 112 -21.67 1.46 7.38
N ILE A 113 -21.08 1.32 6.20
CA ILE A 113 -21.62 0.46 5.15
C ILE A 113 -21.53 -1.02 5.57
N ASP A 114 -20.44 -1.43 6.22
CA ASP A 114 -20.30 -2.80 6.73
C ASP A 114 -21.35 -3.11 7.80
N PHE A 115 -21.60 -2.15 8.72
CA PHE A 115 -22.65 -2.26 9.73
C PHE A 115 -24.05 -2.37 9.11
N ILE A 116 -24.36 -1.51 8.13
CA ILE A 116 -25.64 -1.55 7.39
C ILE A 116 -25.81 -2.90 6.68
N ASN A 117 -24.76 -3.41 6.05
CA ASN A 117 -24.78 -4.71 5.37
C ASN A 117 -25.04 -5.86 6.34
N VAL A 118 -24.39 -5.88 7.50
CA VAL A 118 -24.64 -6.87 8.56
C VAL A 118 -26.08 -6.77 9.05
N TRP A 119 -26.59 -5.57 9.30
CA TRP A 119 -27.95 -5.37 9.78
C TRP A 119 -29.01 -5.88 8.79
N PHE A 120 -28.88 -5.56 7.50
CA PHE A 120 -29.79 -6.07 6.47
C PHE A 120 -29.73 -7.60 6.35
N TYR A 121 -28.53 -8.17 6.50
CA TYR A 121 -28.34 -9.62 6.46
C TYR A 121 -29.05 -10.31 7.63
N GLN A 122 -28.87 -9.83 8.86
CA GLN A 122 -29.55 -10.36 10.03
C GLN A 122 -31.08 -10.31 9.87
N ARG A 123 -31.60 -9.24 9.29
CA ARG A 123 -33.04 -9.07 9.06
C ARG A 123 -33.60 -10.07 8.03
N LYS A 124 -32.87 -10.34 6.95
CA LYS A 124 -33.23 -11.37 5.96
C LYS A 124 -33.18 -12.77 6.55
N GLN A 125 -32.17 -13.07 7.37
CA GLN A 125 -32.05 -14.38 8.02
C GLN A 125 -33.16 -14.61 9.05
N LYS A 126 -33.52 -13.57 9.82
CA LYS A 126 -34.62 -13.63 10.77
C LYS A 126 -35.98 -13.83 10.08
N ASN A 127 -36.21 -13.20 8.92
CA ASN A 127 -37.43 -13.41 8.12
C ASN A 127 -37.48 -14.79 7.44
N ASN A 128 -36.34 -15.38 7.06
CA ASN A 128 -36.31 -16.72 6.45
C ASN A 128 -36.43 -17.85 7.49
N ASN A 129 -36.08 -17.62 8.76
CA ASN A 129 -36.20 -18.65 9.80
C ASN A 129 -37.67 -18.98 10.21
N ASP A 130 -38.65 -18.15 9.81
CA ASP A 130 -40.08 -18.45 9.99
C ASP A 130 -40.65 -19.34 8.87
N GLN A 131 -39.85 -19.62 7.83
CA GLN A 131 -40.23 -20.53 6.76
C GLN A 131 -39.17 -21.61 6.61
N SER A 132 -39.44 -22.76 7.23
CA SER A 132 -38.71 -24.02 7.05
C SER A 132 -38.74 -24.44 5.58
N TYR A 133 -37.74 -23.98 4.83
CA TYR A 133 -37.32 -24.63 3.61
C TYR A 133 -35.89 -25.02 3.81
N GLU A 134 -35.62 -26.31 3.61
CA GLU A 134 -34.28 -26.82 3.37
C GLU A 134 -33.58 -25.89 2.37
N LEU A 135 -32.67 -25.06 2.86
CA LEU A 135 -31.54 -24.64 2.07
C LEU A 135 -30.78 -25.94 1.78
N ALA A 136 -31.20 -26.64 0.72
CA ALA A 136 -30.33 -27.57 0.03
C ALA A 136 -28.97 -26.86 -0.05
N PRO A 137 -27.91 -27.43 0.53
CA PRO A 137 -26.62 -26.77 0.48
C PRO A 137 -26.33 -26.58 -1.00
N CYS A 138 -26.27 -25.34 -1.47
CA CYS A 138 -25.62 -25.01 -2.74
C CYS A 138 -24.12 -25.32 -2.55
N LYS A 139 -23.81 -26.61 -2.48
CA LYS A 139 -22.49 -27.23 -2.46
C LYS A 139 -22.00 -27.47 -3.88
N GLU A 140 -22.77 -27.11 -4.90
CA GLU A 140 -22.43 -27.32 -6.30
C GLU A 140 -22.39 -25.99 -7.05
N LYS A 141 -21.21 -25.70 -7.61
CA LYS A 141 -20.86 -24.65 -8.59
C LYS A 141 -20.19 -23.34 -8.12
N ILE A 142 -19.50 -23.31 -6.99
CA ILE A 142 -18.50 -22.23 -6.69
C ILE A 142 -17.07 -22.78 -6.46
N ASN A 143 -16.84 -24.09 -6.57
CA ASN A 143 -15.56 -24.71 -6.19
C ASN A 143 -14.35 -24.48 -7.13
N ASP A 144 -14.48 -23.77 -8.25
CA ASP A 144 -13.35 -23.63 -9.19
C ASP A 144 -12.76 -22.22 -9.30
N ARG A 145 -13.43 -21.16 -8.83
CA ARG A 145 -12.88 -19.81 -8.99
C ARG A 145 -12.00 -19.35 -7.83
N TYR A 146 -12.25 -19.87 -6.63
CA TYR A 146 -11.47 -19.52 -5.44
C TYR A 146 -11.55 -20.67 -4.43
N ASN A 147 -10.64 -21.66 -4.50
CA ASN A 147 -10.42 -22.63 -3.43
C ASN A 147 -9.77 -21.94 -2.21
N LEU A 148 -10.50 -21.00 -1.61
CA LEU A 148 -10.11 -20.19 -0.46
C LEU A 148 -10.54 -20.83 0.87
N SER A 149 -10.82 -22.14 0.85
CA SER A 149 -11.33 -22.94 1.98
C SER A 149 -10.29 -23.86 2.63
N SER A 150 -9.00 -23.53 2.57
CA SER A 150 -8.10 -23.99 3.62
C SER A 150 -8.11 -22.94 4.72
N SER A 151 -8.84 -23.25 5.80
CA SER A 151 -8.65 -22.64 7.11
C SER A 151 -7.21 -22.86 7.55
N LEU A 152 -6.28 -22.12 6.96
CA LEU A 152 -4.90 -22.10 7.39
C LEU A 152 -4.91 -21.32 8.71
N PRO A 153 -4.62 -21.95 9.85
CA PRO A 153 -4.37 -21.19 11.05
C PRO A 153 -3.30 -20.14 10.71
N ILE A 154 -3.49 -18.91 11.20
CA ILE A 154 -2.48 -17.86 11.11
C ILE A 154 -1.27 -18.37 11.88
N GLN A 155 -0.35 -19.00 11.16
CA GLN A 155 0.87 -19.56 11.71
C GLN A 155 1.97 -18.54 11.47
N TRP A 156 2.59 -18.10 12.55
CA TRP A 156 3.67 -17.12 12.56
C TRP A 156 5.01 -17.77 12.14
N ASN A 157 5.01 -18.60 11.10
CA ASN A 157 6.18 -19.35 10.65
C ASN A 157 7.13 -18.52 9.77
N GLY A 158 6.94 -17.19 9.69
CA GLY A 158 7.78 -16.25 8.95
C GLY A 158 8.35 -15.13 9.83
N ILE A 159 8.37 -15.29 11.16
CA ILE A 159 8.87 -14.25 12.08
C ILE A 159 10.33 -13.87 11.79
N HIS A 160 11.13 -14.78 11.23
CA HIS A 160 12.51 -14.53 10.86
C HIS A 160 12.65 -13.46 9.77
N HIS A 161 11.68 -13.36 8.86
CA HIS A 161 11.65 -12.30 7.84
C HIS A 161 11.42 -10.92 8.43
N ILE A 162 10.74 -10.84 9.58
CA ILE A 162 10.55 -9.57 10.30
C ILE A 162 11.91 -9.01 10.75
N PHE A 163 12.85 -9.87 11.13
CA PHE A 163 14.21 -9.44 11.49
C PHE A 163 14.94 -8.81 10.30
N PHE A 164 14.93 -9.46 9.12
CA PHE A 164 15.55 -8.91 7.92
C PHE A 164 14.87 -7.62 7.45
N LEU A 165 13.53 -7.57 7.51
CA LEU A 165 12.77 -6.37 7.20
C LEU A 165 13.12 -5.21 8.13
N LEU A 166 13.23 -5.47 9.44
CA LEU A 166 13.62 -4.46 10.43
C LEU A 166 15.07 -3.99 10.21
N LEU A 167 15.97 -4.88 9.83
CA LEU A 167 17.35 -4.53 9.46
C LEU A 167 17.41 -3.61 8.24
N ILE A 168 16.66 -3.93 7.18
CA ILE A 168 16.54 -3.09 5.98
C ILE A 168 15.98 -1.72 6.35
N LEU A 169 14.90 -1.69 7.14
CA LEU A 169 14.24 -0.47 7.57
C LEU A 169 15.18 0.41 8.39
N ILE A 170 15.96 -0.17 9.30
CA ILE A 170 17.01 0.54 10.05
C ILE A 170 17.98 1.22 9.07
N VAL A 171 18.56 0.46 8.13
CA VAL A 171 19.55 1.00 7.19
C VAL A 171 18.97 2.15 6.36
N ILE A 172 17.71 2.07 5.94
CA ILE A 172 17.05 3.14 5.19
C ILE A 172 16.80 4.37 6.09
N LEU A 173 16.30 4.18 7.32
CA LEU A 173 16.09 5.27 8.26
C LEU A 173 17.40 5.99 8.60
N PHE A 174 18.52 5.29 8.73
CA PHE A 174 19.83 5.91 8.96
C PHE A 174 20.19 6.95 7.87
N LYS A 175 19.86 6.66 6.60
CA LYS A 175 19.99 7.62 5.49
C LYS A 175 18.97 8.76 5.61
N GLY A 176 17.71 8.42 5.86
CA GLY A 176 16.62 9.39 5.96
C GLY A 176 16.85 10.47 7.04
N PHE A 177 17.43 10.09 8.18
CA PHE A 177 17.72 11.01 9.30
C PHE A 177 19.06 11.75 9.17
N ASN A 178 19.79 11.59 8.05
CA ASN A 178 21.06 12.26 7.78
C ASN A 178 22.06 12.16 8.95
N ILE A 179 22.11 11.00 9.60
CA ILE A 179 23.00 10.76 10.75
C ILE A 179 24.44 10.91 10.24
N PRO A 180 25.32 11.68 10.92
CA PRO A 180 26.62 12.13 10.40
C PRO A 180 27.66 11.01 10.42
N ILE A 181 27.37 9.94 9.71
CA ILE A 181 28.31 8.89 9.41
C ILE A 181 28.77 9.17 7.98
N LYS A 182 30.08 9.39 7.80
CA LYS A 182 30.70 9.60 6.50
C LYS A 182 30.71 8.30 5.68
N TRP A 183 29.54 7.79 5.34
CA TRP A 183 29.42 6.72 4.36
C TRP A 183 29.59 7.34 2.98
N SER A 184 30.41 6.72 2.14
CA SER A 184 30.29 6.91 0.70
C SER A 184 28.89 6.45 0.27
N GLU A 185 28.25 7.15 -0.67
CA GLU A 185 26.88 6.90 -1.14
C GLU A 185 26.65 5.42 -1.50
N TYR A 186 27.70 4.76 -2.02
CA TYR A 186 27.69 3.35 -2.43
C TYR A 186 27.66 2.34 -1.27
N ILE A 187 28.13 2.70 -0.07
CA ILE A 187 28.27 1.71 1.01
C ILE A 187 26.89 1.27 1.52
N GLN A 188 25.93 2.19 1.58
CA GLN A 188 24.57 1.84 1.97
C GLN A 188 23.94 0.86 0.98
N GLU A 189 24.12 1.11 -0.32
CA GLU A 189 23.61 0.22 -1.38
C GLU A 189 24.23 -1.17 -1.24
N ILE A 190 25.55 -1.25 -1.04
CA ILE A 190 26.26 -2.52 -0.80
C ILE A 190 25.70 -3.24 0.43
N ILE A 191 25.46 -2.53 1.53
CA ILE A 191 24.88 -3.11 2.75
C ILE A 191 23.47 -3.65 2.47
N LEU A 192 22.61 -2.87 1.79
CA LEU A 192 21.26 -3.30 1.43
C LEU A 192 21.28 -4.52 0.51
N PHE A 193 22.16 -4.54 -0.49
CA PHE A 193 22.36 -5.70 -1.37
C PHE A 193 22.82 -6.93 -0.58
N LEU A 194 23.77 -6.76 0.35
CA LEU A 194 24.28 -7.85 1.16
C LEU A 194 23.20 -8.42 2.09
N ILE A 195 22.42 -7.56 2.75
CA ILE A 195 21.29 -7.97 3.58
C ILE A 195 20.26 -8.74 2.75
N THR A 196 19.91 -8.21 1.58
CA THR A 196 18.95 -8.84 0.68
C THR A 196 19.46 -10.19 0.18
N PHE A 197 20.74 -10.28 -0.19
CA PHE A 197 21.38 -11.51 -0.61
C PHE A 197 21.36 -12.57 0.50
N VAL A 198 21.72 -12.18 1.73
CA VAL A 198 21.66 -13.07 2.90
C VAL A 198 20.23 -13.54 3.17
N CYS A 199 19.23 -12.64 3.06
CA CYS A 199 17.81 -12.99 3.21
C CYS A 199 17.38 -14.03 2.16
N ILE A 200 17.74 -13.84 0.88
CA ILE A 200 17.43 -14.79 -0.20
C ILE A 200 18.12 -16.14 0.04
N CYS A 201 19.39 -16.15 0.44
CA CYS A 201 20.11 -17.38 0.76
C CYS A 201 19.44 -18.12 1.93
N PHE A 202 19.06 -17.40 2.98
CA PHE A 202 18.33 -17.95 4.12
C PHE A 202 17.01 -18.60 3.66
N ASP A 203 16.25 -17.94 2.79
CA ASP A 203 14.99 -18.45 2.27
C ASP A 203 15.15 -19.71 1.43
N ILE A 204 16.19 -19.78 0.60
CA ILE A 204 16.49 -20.97 -0.20
C ILE A 204 16.82 -22.15 0.73
N ILE A 205 17.60 -21.93 1.79
CA ILE A 205 17.97 -22.96 2.76
C ILE A 205 16.73 -23.41 3.53
N TRP A 206 15.93 -22.46 4.03
CA TRP A 206 14.72 -22.73 4.78
C TRP A 206 13.69 -23.50 3.95
N LYS A 207 13.50 -23.11 2.68
CA LYS A 207 12.61 -23.80 1.73
C LYS A 207 13.05 -25.24 1.46
N LYS A 208 14.35 -25.53 1.46
CA LYS A 208 14.88 -26.91 1.33
C LYS A 208 14.58 -27.78 2.55
N GLN A 209 14.55 -27.19 3.74
CA GLN A 209 14.27 -27.89 5.00
C GLN A 209 12.77 -28.06 5.27
N THR A 210 11.92 -27.29 4.59
CA THR A 210 10.47 -27.30 4.80
C THR A 210 9.78 -28.39 3.96
N PRO A 211 8.82 -29.17 4.52
CA PRO A 211 8.12 -30.21 3.79
C PRO A 211 7.36 -29.67 2.56
N LYS A 212 7.41 -30.40 1.44
CA LYS A 212 6.79 -29.99 0.16
C LYS A 212 5.26 -29.82 0.25
N GLU A 213 4.59 -30.53 1.16
CA GLU A 213 3.15 -30.40 1.40
C GLU A 213 2.76 -29.02 1.91
N TRP A 214 3.63 -28.39 2.71
CA TRP A 214 3.43 -27.03 3.23
C TRP A 214 3.54 -25.97 2.12
N LEU A 215 4.50 -26.15 1.21
CA LEU A 215 4.71 -25.25 0.07
C LEU A 215 3.57 -25.30 -0.96
N LYS A 216 2.86 -26.43 -1.07
CA LYS A 216 1.77 -26.60 -2.05
C LYS A 216 0.47 -25.90 -1.62
N ASN A 217 0.25 -25.78 -0.31
CA ASN A 217 -0.97 -25.20 0.26
C ASN A 217 -0.84 -23.71 0.63
N ASN A 218 0.37 -23.14 0.60
CA ASN A 218 0.58 -21.74 0.93
C ASN A 218 0.52 -20.84 -0.31
N TYR A 219 -0.55 -20.06 -0.40
CA TYR A 219 -0.70 -19.00 -1.40
C TYR A 219 0.42 -17.95 -1.33
N SER A 220 0.98 -17.70 -0.14
CA SER A 220 2.05 -16.70 0.10
C SER A 220 3.41 -17.06 -0.51
N THR A 221 3.61 -18.29 -1.01
CA THR A 221 4.89 -18.67 -1.68
C THR A 221 4.89 -18.46 -3.19
N ARG A 222 3.79 -17.94 -3.75
CA ARG A 222 3.67 -17.58 -5.17
C ARG A 222 4.33 -16.23 -5.41
N ILE A 223 5.43 -16.24 -6.16
CA ILE A 223 6.20 -15.04 -6.53
C ILE A 223 5.58 -14.37 -7.77
N GLU A 224 4.73 -15.10 -8.50
CA GLU A 224 4.12 -14.65 -9.76
C GLU A 224 3.40 -13.29 -9.64
N PRO A 225 2.56 -13.02 -8.61
CA PRO A 225 1.91 -11.72 -8.49
C PRO A 225 2.90 -10.58 -8.25
N VAL A 226 3.94 -10.81 -7.45
CA VAL A 226 4.97 -9.79 -7.16
C VAL A 226 5.79 -9.51 -8.43
N ALA A 227 6.16 -10.56 -9.16
CA ALA A 227 6.89 -10.44 -10.42
C ALA A 227 6.08 -9.68 -11.48
N GLU A 228 4.77 -9.95 -11.60
CA GLU A 228 3.88 -9.21 -12.50
C GLU A 228 3.85 -7.72 -12.15
N VAL A 229 3.70 -7.38 -10.87
CA VAL A 229 3.68 -5.98 -10.44
C VAL A 229 5.02 -5.29 -10.72
N ILE A 230 6.16 -5.97 -10.50
CA ILE A 230 7.49 -5.43 -10.82
C ILE A 230 7.62 -5.15 -12.32
N ILE A 231 7.19 -6.09 -13.18
CA ILE A 231 7.27 -5.95 -14.64
C ILE A 231 6.39 -4.79 -15.12
N ILE A 232 5.16 -4.68 -14.60
CA ILE A 232 4.23 -3.59 -14.93
C ILE A 232 4.82 -2.26 -14.49
N PHE A 233 5.29 -2.15 -13.25
CA PHE A 233 5.86 -0.92 -12.71
C PHE A 233 7.11 -0.47 -13.49
N PHE A 234 7.99 -1.42 -13.84
CA PHE A 234 9.17 -1.14 -14.67
C PHE A 234 8.77 -0.65 -16.07
N GLY A 235 7.87 -1.35 -16.75
CA GLY A 235 7.40 -0.97 -18.09
C GLY A 235 6.73 0.41 -18.08
N LEU A 236 5.96 0.70 -17.03
CA LEU A 236 5.28 1.98 -16.88
C LEU A 236 6.28 3.12 -16.64
N LEU A 237 7.18 3.02 -15.67
CA LEU A 237 8.19 4.06 -15.45
C LEU A 237 9.11 4.25 -16.65
N PHE A 238 9.48 3.16 -17.33
CA PHE A 238 10.31 3.24 -18.52
C PHE A 238 9.63 4.03 -19.64
N THR A 239 8.36 3.75 -19.90
CA THR A 239 7.59 4.47 -20.93
C THR A 239 7.28 5.93 -20.55
N MET A 240 7.20 6.24 -19.26
CA MET A 240 6.95 7.61 -18.77
C MET A 240 8.18 8.52 -18.78
N SER A 241 9.39 7.96 -18.92
CA SER A 241 10.63 8.75 -18.96
C SER A 241 10.62 9.86 -20.02
N ALA A 242 10.19 9.56 -21.26
CA ALA A 242 10.14 10.55 -22.35
C ALA A 242 9.04 11.60 -22.17
N PRO A 243 7.78 11.26 -21.81
CA PRO A 243 6.78 12.25 -21.45
C PRO A 243 7.22 13.21 -20.35
N ILE A 244 7.89 12.72 -19.31
CA ILE A 244 8.38 13.54 -18.18
C ILE A 244 9.41 14.56 -18.67
N THR A 245 10.37 14.16 -19.52
CA THR A 245 11.38 15.11 -20.05
C THR A 245 10.77 16.16 -20.96
N ILE A 246 9.74 15.81 -21.74
CA ILE A 246 9.00 16.78 -22.54
C ILE A 246 8.27 17.77 -21.62
N LEU A 247 7.54 17.27 -20.62
CA LEU A 247 6.81 18.09 -19.65
C LEU A 247 7.72 19.00 -18.82
N ALA A 248 8.93 18.53 -18.47
CA ALA A 248 9.94 19.33 -17.77
C ALA A 248 10.47 20.51 -18.60
N ASN A 249 10.25 20.50 -19.92
CA ASN A 249 10.61 21.60 -20.82
C ASN A 249 9.40 22.44 -21.25
N LEU A 250 8.17 22.03 -20.90
CA LEU A 250 6.95 22.74 -21.23
C LEU A 250 6.53 23.65 -20.07
N ASN A 251 6.55 24.96 -20.32
CA ASN A 251 6.05 25.94 -19.35
C ASN A 251 4.53 26.08 -19.50
N LEU A 252 3.78 25.25 -18.78
CA LEU A 252 2.31 25.17 -18.87
C LEU A 252 1.56 26.40 -18.30
N GLN A 253 2.26 27.37 -17.70
CA GLN A 253 1.70 28.62 -17.13
C GLN A 253 0.53 28.44 -16.12
N PHE A 254 0.34 27.26 -15.55
CA PHE A 254 -0.62 27.03 -14.45
C PHE A 254 0.01 27.34 -13.10
N GLU A 255 -0.73 27.94 -12.16
CA GLU A 255 -0.21 28.06 -10.79
C GLU A 255 0.08 26.68 -10.16
N PRO A 256 1.12 26.55 -9.32
CA PRO A 256 1.47 25.28 -8.68
C PRO A 256 0.32 24.64 -7.89
N LYS A 257 -0.59 25.47 -7.35
CA LYS A 257 -1.79 25.02 -6.65
C LYS A 257 -2.69 24.18 -7.55
N HIS A 258 -2.85 24.59 -8.81
CA HIS A 258 -3.63 23.84 -9.79
C HIS A 258 -2.93 22.55 -10.19
N LEU A 259 -1.61 22.59 -10.39
CA LEU A 259 -0.83 21.38 -10.71
C LEU A 259 -0.85 20.35 -9.57
N PHE A 260 -0.80 20.81 -8.32
CA PHE A 260 -0.98 19.97 -7.14
C PHE A 260 -2.38 19.34 -7.09
N LEU A 261 -3.43 20.13 -7.32
CA LEU A 261 -4.81 19.62 -7.36
C LEU A 261 -5.02 18.63 -8.51
N PHE A 262 -4.50 18.92 -9.71
CA PHE A 262 -4.58 18.03 -10.86
C PHE A 262 -3.83 16.72 -10.60
N SER A 263 -2.65 16.77 -9.98
CA SER A 263 -1.92 15.57 -9.55
C SER A 263 -2.80 14.68 -8.65
N GLY A 264 -3.54 15.27 -7.71
CA GLY A 264 -4.49 14.52 -6.87
C GLY A 264 -5.68 13.94 -7.64
N ILE A 265 -6.33 14.73 -8.51
CA ILE A 265 -7.49 14.28 -9.30
C ILE A 265 -7.09 13.14 -10.24
N PHE A 266 -6.02 13.33 -11.02
CA PHE A 266 -5.55 12.32 -11.95
C PHE A 266 -4.94 11.11 -11.22
N GLY A 267 -4.25 11.31 -10.10
CA GLY A 267 -3.71 10.21 -9.28
C GLY A 267 -4.80 9.34 -8.65
N SER A 268 -5.99 9.88 -8.40
CA SER A 268 -7.11 9.06 -7.91
C SER A 268 -7.60 8.00 -8.92
N VAL A 269 -7.27 8.17 -10.20
CA VAL A 269 -7.72 7.30 -11.30
C VAL A 269 -6.55 6.57 -11.98
N LEU A 270 -5.42 7.25 -12.16
CA LEU A 270 -4.21 6.78 -12.82
C LEU A 270 -3.15 6.34 -11.81
N ASP A 271 -2.04 5.77 -12.28
CA ASP A 271 -0.94 5.37 -11.39
C ASP A 271 -0.30 6.58 -10.70
N ASN A 272 -0.28 6.54 -9.38
CA ASN A 272 0.13 7.67 -8.53
C ASN A 272 1.57 8.14 -8.80
N ALA A 273 2.53 7.23 -9.00
CA ALA A 273 3.95 7.61 -9.06
C ALA A 273 4.31 8.41 -10.33
N PRO A 274 3.95 7.95 -11.54
CA PRO A 274 4.14 8.74 -12.76
C PRO A 274 3.35 10.04 -12.77
N VAL A 275 2.10 10.03 -12.29
CA VAL A 275 1.29 11.25 -12.20
C VAL A 275 1.99 12.28 -11.31
N TYR A 276 2.40 11.85 -10.11
CA TYR A 276 3.13 12.68 -9.16
C TYR A 276 4.38 13.31 -9.79
N ILE A 277 5.25 12.50 -10.40
CA ILE A 277 6.50 13.00 -11.01
C ILE A 277 6.21 13.92 -12.18
N SER A 278 5.23 13.60 -13.02
CA SER A 278 4.90 14.40 -14.21
C SER A 278 4.42 15.80 -13.82
N PHE A 279 3.48 15.90 -12.88
CA PHE A 279 2.98 17.20 -12.41
C PHE A 279 4.03 17.97 -11.60
N ALA A 280 4.86 17.27 -10.82
CA ALA A 280 5.95 17.91 -10.10
C ALA A 280 7.04 18.44 -11.05
N ALA A 281 7.39 17.69 -12.10
CA ALA A 281 8.32 18.12 -13.13
C ALA A 281 7.79 19.33 -13.91
N SER A 282 6.50 19.33 -14.27
CA SER A 282 5.86 20.50 -14.88
C SER A 282 5.86 21.73 -13.98
N ALA A 283 5.64 21.56 -12.67
CA ALA A 283 5.69 22.68 -11.73
C ALA A 283 7.13 23.20 -11.55
N ALA A 284 8.13 22.31 -11.49
CA ALA A 284 9.54 22.69 -11.42
C ALA A 284 10.00 23.48 -12.66
N ALA A 285 9.53 23.06 -13.85
CA ALA A 285 9.82 23.71 -15.12
C ALA A 285 9.42 25.20 -15.15
N GLN A 286 8.31 25.56 -14.51
CA GLN A 286 7.82 26.94 -14.48
C GLN A 286 8.74 27.88 -13.70
N TYR A 287 9.40 27.37 -12.67
CA TYR A 287 10.32 28.14 -11.83
C TYR A 287 11.77 28.13 -12.35
N ASN A 288 12.01 27.59 -13.57
CA ASN A 288 13.35 27.34 -14.12
C ASN A 288 14.27 26.58 -13.15
N ILE A 289 13.67 25.74 -12.31
CA ILE A 289 14.39 24.87 -11.41
C ILE A 289 14.78 23.65 -12.24
N THR A 290 16.07 23.51 -12.53
CA THR A 290 16.56 22.26 -13.12
C THR A 290 16.37 21.14 -12.10
N VAL A 291 15.92 19.98 -12.56
CA VAL A 291 15.93 18.73 -11.78
C VAL A 291 17.37 18.23 -11.66
N ASP A 292 18.31 19.11 -11.29
CA ASP A 292 19.68 18.76 -11.00
C ASP A 292 19.77 18.35 -9.53
N GLN A 293 20.18 17.10 -9.32
CA GLN A 293 20.32 16.44 -8.02
C GLN A 293 21.26 17.16 -7.04
N SER A 294 21.98 18.20 -7.48
CA SER A 294 22.98 18.93 -6.68
C SER A 294 22.39 20.05 -5.81
N ASN A 295 21.17 20.53 -6.10
CA ASN A 295 20.47 21.52 -5.28
C ASN A 295 19.10 20.99 -4.87
N ASN A 296 19.04 20.33 -3.71
CA ASN A 296 17.82 19.80 -3.06
C ASN A 296 16.65 20.81 -2.96
N ASN A 297 16.88 22.09 -3.21
CA ASN A 297 15.91 23.16 -3.08
C ASN A 297 14.82 23.15 -4.17
N GLY A 298 15.04 22.43 -5.27
CA GLY A 298 14.20 22.52 -6.46
C GLY A 298 12.78 21.95 -6.31
N PHE A 299 12.70 20.66 -6.00
CA PHE A 299 11.43 20.01 -5.66
C PHE A 299 10.85 20.57 -4.37
N LEU A 300 11.71 20.93 -3.41
CA LEU A 300 11.30 21.66 -2.22
C LEU A 300 10.46 22.90 -2.61
N ALA A 301 10.97 23.81 -3.42
CA ALA A 301 10.27 25.05 -3.78
C ALA A 301 8.89 24.80 -4.42
N VAL A 302 8.74 23.74 -5.23
CA VAL A 302 7.46 23.32 -5.80
C VAL A 302 6.45 22.96 -4.71
N PHE A 303 6.87 22.19 -3.69
CA PHE A 303 6.02 21.80 -2.56
C PHE A 303 5.83 22.93 -1.51
N PHE A 304 6.82 23.81 -1.35
CA PHE A 304 6.82 24.90 -0.36
C PHE A 304 5.98 26.11 -0.78
N SER A 305 5.78 26.35 -2.09
CA SER A 305 4.91 27.43 -2.60
C SER A 305 3.49 27.41 -2.01
N TYR A 306 3.01 26.23 -1.59
CA TYR A 306 1.70 26.03 -0.99
C TYR A 306 1.67 26.13 0.54
N TYR A 307 2.72 25.68 1.25
CA TYR A 307 2.70 25.57 2.71
C TYR A 307 3.22 26.80 3.46
N GLU A 308 4.06 27.63 2.85
CA GLU A 308 4.57 28.86 3.48
C GLU A 308 3.60 30.05 3.37
N THR A 309 2.57 29.96 2.51
CA THR A 309 1.63 31.08 2.32
C THR A 309 0.44 31.07 3.28
N ASP A 310 0.17 29.95 3.97
CA ASP A 310 -0.97 29.79 4.88
C ASP A 310 -0.56 29.30 6.30
N ALA A 311 0.69 29.54 6.72
CA ALA A 311 1.18 29.31 8.09
C ALA A 311 1.56 30.65 8.76
#